data_AF-A0A955V799-F1
#
_entry.id   AF-A0A955V799-F1
#
_cell.length_a   1.000
_cell.length_b   1.000
_cell.length_c   1.000
_cell.angle_alpha   90.00
_cell.angle_beta   90.00
_cell.angle_gamma   90.00
#
_symmetry.space_group_name_H-M   'P 1'
#
loop_
_entity.id
_entity.type
_entity.pdbx_description
1 polymer ?
#
loop_
_entity_poly.entity_id
_entity_poly.type
_entity_poly.pdbx_seq_one_letter_code
_entity_poly.pdbx_strand_id
1 'polypeptide(L)'
;MKHAAASLAVALAVVASALAVVGCGANRAVVITDRPLTDRDLAMAWSRADNRDSGDFSEQLKAIVMLPDGGKVYVRLSVTNVAKYDGRAELLGKVELADGRTFRVKTARDRDEWEYADDHFHAKVGESTVDVNVGKAVFHVVGDDFVLDLTITSDLPPLRPGGGTFDRGGAFYATTLPIPRGAAEATLRVQALAVKHDEDEEDGGEGDEEPAAEEGAAPSKPLPPAVEAIAAGVP
;
A
#
# COMPACT_ATOMS: atom_id res chain seq x y z
N MET A 1 -53.95 4.75 33.66
CA MET A 1 -54.04 4.80 32.18
C MET A 1 -53.01 5.80 31.71
N LYS A 2 -51.83 5.31 31.33
CA LYS A 2 -51.26 5.36 29.96
C LYS A 2 -50.93 6.79 29.48
N HIS A 3 -49.70 7.24 29.74
CA HIS A 3 -48.99 8.10 28.78
C HIS A 3 -47.68 7.41 28.43
N ALA A 4 -47.60 7.01 27.16
CA ALA A 4 -46.55 6.23 26.55
C ALA A 4 -45.38 7.13 26.13
N ALA A 5 -44.18 6.57 26.24
CA ALA A 5 -42.94 7.07 25.69
C ALA A 5 -43.02 7.19 24.15
N ALA A 6 -42.47 8.27 23.60
CA ALA A 6 -42.16 8.36 22.19
C ALA A 6 -40.63 8.32 22.03
N SER A 7 -40.12 7.16 21.62
CA SER A 7 -38.74 6.96 21.22
C SER A 7 -38.48 7.64 19.88
N LEU A 8 -37.40 8.41 19.83
CA LEU A 8 -36.86 9.04 18.62
C LEU A 8 -36.09 7.98 17.82
N ALA A 9 -36.71 7.40 16.80
CA ALA A 9 -36.02 6.54 15.83
C ALA A 9 -35.49 7.41 14.69
N VAL A 10 -34.16 7.58 14.63
CA VAL A 10 -33.47 8.16 13.48
C VAL A 10 -33.44 7.10 12.38
N ALA A 11 -34.33 7.23 11.40
CA ALA A 11 -34.28 6.44 10.17
C ALA A 11 -33.21 7.03 9.24
N LEU A 12 -32.09 6.31 9.12
CA LEU A 12 -31.06 6.58 8.12
C LEU A 12 -31.65 6.24 6.74
N ALA A 13 -32.05 7.26 5.99
CA ALA A 13 -32.52 7.10 4.62
C ALA A 13 -31.32 6.86 3.69
N VAL A 14 -31.09 5.60 3.32
CA VAL A 14 -30.20 5.27 2.20
C VAL A 14 -30.96 5.56 0.91
N VAL A 15 -30.58 6.65 0.25
CA VAL A 15 -31.09 7.01 -1.08
C VAL A 15 -30.46 6.06 -2.10
N ALA A 16 -31.17 4.99 -2.45
CA ALA A 16 -30.88 4.20 -3.64
C ALA A 16 -31.58 4.86 -4.84
N SER A 17 -30.90 5.81 -5.48
CA SER A 17 -31.34 6.32 -6.79
C SER A 17 -30.81 5.41 -7.88
N ALA A 18 -31.66 4.51 -8.36
CA ALA A 18 -31.45 3.74 -9.57
C ALA A 18 -31.67 4.66 -10.79
N LEU A 19 -30.59 5.12 -11.42
CA LEU A 19 -30.63 5.64 -12.79
C LEU A 19 -30.31 4.49 -13.76
N ALA A 20 -31.30 4.14 -14.57
CA ALA A 20 -31.12 3.34 -15.77
C ALA A 20 -30.62 4.26 -16.90
N VAL A 21 -29.37 4.08 -17.31
CA VAL A 21 -28.84 4.60 -18.58
C VAL A 21 -28.38 3.39 -19.40
N VAL A 22 -29.07 3.16 -20.51
CA VAL A 22 -28.71 2.15 -21.51
C VAL A 22 -27.65 2.77 -22.43
N GLY A 23 -26.47 2.15 -22.50
CA GLY A 23 -25.56 2.33 -23.65
C GLY A 23 -24.29 3.15 -23.46
N CYS A 24 -23.59 3.03 -22.33
CA CYS A 24 -22.14 3.26 -22.20
C CYS A 24 -21.68 2.37 -21.04
N GLY A 25 -20.53 1.68 -21.18
CA GLY A 25 -20.05 0.68 -20.22
C GLY A 25 -20.27 1.12 -18.78
N ALA A 26 -21.03 0.33 -18.02
CA ALA A 26 -21.44 0.70 -16.68
C ALA A 26 -20.19 0.97 -15.83
N ASN A 27 -20.01 2.24 -15.43
CA ASN A 27 -19.09 2.63 -14.36
C ASN A 27 -19.53 1.91 -13.09
N ARG A 28 -19.04 0.69 -12.88
CA ARG A 28 -19.38 -0.10 -11.72
C ARG A 28 -18.50 0.38 -10.58
N ALA A 29 -18.94 1.42 -9.88
CA ALA A 29 -18.37 1.78 -8.58
C ALA A 29 -18.60 0.59 -7.63
N VAL A 30 -17.59 -0.27 -7.51
CA VAL A 30 -17.57 -1.31 -6.48
C VAL A 30 -17.04 -0.61 -5.25
N VAL A 31 -17.88 -0.35 -4.25
CA VAL A 31 -17.42 0.10 -2.92
C VAL A 31 -16.91 -1.13 -2.20
N ILE A 32 -15.63 -1.13 -1.87
CA ILE A 32 -14.93 -2.35 -1.51
C ILE A 32 -14.47 -2.29 -0.07
N THR A 33 -15.04 -3.22 0.72
CA THR A 33 -14.75 -3.66 2.10
C THR A 33 -15.36 -2.90 3.29
N ASP A 34 -16.13 -3.63 4.10
CA ASP A 34 -16.61 -3.29 5.45
C ASP A 34 -15.72 -3.89 6.57
N ARG A 35 -14.69 -4.66 6.22
CA ARG A 35 -13.78 -5.31 7.19
C ARG A 35 -12.51 -4.47 7.42
N PRO A 36 -11.93 -4.49 8.63
CA PRO A 36 -10.64 -3.85 8.89
C PRO A 36 -9.49 -4.50 8.11
N LEU A 37 -8.61 -3.67 7.53
CA LEU A 37 -7.31 -4.04 6.93
C LEU A 37 -6.28 -4.36 8.01
N THR A 38 -5.46 -5.38 7.85
CA THR A 38 -4.45 -5.81 8.84
C THR A 38 -3.05 -5.27 8.53
N ASP A 39 -2.08 -5.41 9.46
CA ASP A 39 -0.69 -4.96 9.27
C ASP A 39 -0.04 -5.53 8.00
N ARG A 40 -0.39 -6.77 7.58
CA ARG A 40 0.11 -7.36 6.33
C ARG A 40 -0.44 -6.69 5.06
N ASP A 41 -1.55 -5.97 5.19
CA ASP A 41 -2.26 -5.31 4.10
C ASP A 41 -1.64 -3.91 3.83
N LEU A 42 -0.88 -3.36 4.79
CA LEU A 42 -0.33 -1.99 4.72
C LEU A 42 1.13 -1.95 5.19
N ALA A 43 2.05 -1.74 4.24
CA ALA A 43 3.46 -1.48 4.55
C ALA A 43 3.85 -0.13 3.94
N MET A 44 4.18 0.83 4.80
CA MET A 44 4.60 2.16 4.38
C MET A 44 5.89 2.52 5.13
N ALA A 45 6.75 3.27 4.48
CA ALA A 45 7.93 3.87 5.08
C ALA A 45 7.99 5.32 4.61
N TRP A 46 8.32 6.22 5.53
CA TRP A 46 8.52 7.63 5.23
C TRP A 46 9.95 8.00 5.53
N SER A 47 10.61 8.60 4.55
CA SER A 47 11.93 9.20 4.68
C SER A 47 11.87 10.73 4.61
N ARG A 48 12.79 11.42 5.28
CA ARG A 48 12.85 12.90 5.19
C ARG A 48 13.21 13.31 3.77
N ALA A 49 12.68 14.45 3.32
CA ALA A 49 12.97 15.02 2.00
C ALA A 49 14.49 15.11 1.72
N ASP A 50 15.28 15.52 2.72
CA ASP A 50 16.75 15.60 2.63
C ASP A 50 17.45 14.28 2.28
N ASN A 51 16.82 13.13 2.54
CA ASN A 51 17.37 11.83 2.20
C ASN A 51 17.10 11.46 0.73
N ARG A 52 16.11 12.06 0.07
CA ARG A 52 15.71 11.70 -1.30
C ARG A 52 16.82 11.96 -2.33
N ASP A 53 17.69 12.91 -2.05
CA ASP A 53 18.82 13.26 -2.90
C ASP A 53 20.10 12.45 -2.57
N SER A 54 20.07 11.52 -1.61
CA SER A 54 21.19 10.62 -1.33
C SER A 54 21.29 9.53 -2.40
N GLY A 55 22.51 9.15 -2.78
CA GLY A 55 22.75 8.21 -3.90
C GLY A 55 22.42 6.74 -3.59
N ASP A 56 22.03 6.48 -2.34
CA ASP A 56 21.65 5.19 -1.76
C ASP A 56 20.19 5.19 -1.28
N PHE A 57 19.42 6.20 -1.67
CA PHE A 57 18.04 6.36 -1.26
C PHE A 57 17.08 5.40 -1.97
N SER A 58 16.21 4.76 -1.21
CA SER A 58 14.99 4.15 -1.74
C SER A 58 13.85 4.32 -0.75
N GLU A 59 12.67 4.66 -1.29
CA GLU A 59 11.43 4.78 -0.54
C GLU A 59 10.36 3.94 -1.26
N GLN A 60 9.69 3.10 -0.47
CA GLN A 60 8.67 2.20 -0.98
C GLN A 60 7.40 2.37 -0.17
N LEU A 61 6.29 2.44 -0.91
CA LEU A 61 4.95 2.46 -0.37
C LEU A 61 4.14 1.34 -1.00
N LYS A 62 3.47 0.55 -0.17
CA LYS A 62 2.68 -0.60 -0.61
C LYS A 62 1.34 -0.63 0.12
N ALA A 63 0.27 -0.64 -0.65
CA ALA A 63 -1.09 -0.88 -0.20
C ALA A 63 -1.64 -2.14 -0.87
N ILE A 64 -2.09 -3.10 -0.06
CA ILE A 64 -2.81 -4.28 -0.50
C ILE A 64 -4.19 -4.25 0.16
N VAL A 65 -5.26 -4.38 -0.61
CA VAL A 65 -6.63 -4.43 -0.10
C VAL A 65 -7.29 -5.70 -0.64
N MET A 66 -7.65 -6.63 0.25
CA MET A 66 -8.49 -7.76 -0.16
C MET A 66 -9.96 -7.36 -0.12
N LEU A 67 -10.65 -7.66 -1.21
CA LEU A 67 -12.04 -7.31 -1.45
C LEU A 67 -12.98 -8.36 -0.80
N PRO A 68 -14.22 -7.99 -0.42
CA PRO A 68 -15.17 -8.93 0.20
C PRO A 68 -15.50 -10.17 -0.63
N ASP A 69 -15.43 -10.06 -1.96
CA ASP A 69 -15.70 -11.16 -2.89
C ASP A 69 -14.47 -12.04 -3.17
N GLY A 70 -13.32 -11.75 -2.51
CA GLY A 70 -12.07 -12.47 -2.70
C GLY A 70 -11.13 -11.84 -3.73
N GLY A 71 -11.54 -10.77 -4.42
CA GLY A 71 -10.62 -9.99 -5.25
C GLY A 71 -9.53 -9.29 -4.45
N LYS A 72 -8.61 -8.62 -5.15
CA LYS A 72 -7.44 -7.96 -4.56
C LYS A 72 -7.10 -6.68 -5.32
N VAL A 73 -6.90 -5.59 -4.58
CA VAL A 73 -6.28 -4.36 -5.09
C VAL A 73 -4.87 -4.29 -4.55
N TYR A 74 -3.93 -3.94 -5.41
CA TYR A 74 -2.52 -3.77 -5.10
C TYR A 74 -2.04 -2.46 -5.71
N VAL A 75 -1.51 -1.58 -4.88
CA VAL A 75 -0.83 -0.36 -5.32
C VAL A 75 0.55 -0.33 -4.68
N ARG A 76 1.59 -0.21 -5.52
CA ARG A 76 2.97 -0.02 -5.10
C ARG A 76 3.49 1.26 -5.73
N LEU A 77 4.09 2.11 -4.92
CA LEU A 77 4.97 3.17 -5.40
C LEU A 77 6.38 2.87 -4.90
N SER A 78 7.34 2.92 -5.82
CA SER A 78 8.76 2.82 -5.52
C SER A 78 9.45 4.06 -6.04
N VAL A 79 10.12 4.79 -5.16
CA VAL A 79 11.06 5.85 -5.51
C VAL A 79 12.46 5.29 -5.24
N THR A 80 13.32 5.31 -6.24
CA THR A 80 14.69 4.84 -6.12
C THR A 80 15.64 5.92 -6.59
N ASN A 81 16.72 6.07 -5.86
CA ASN A 81 17.91 6.82 -6.26
C ASN A 81 19.14 5.90 -6.35
N VAL A 82 18.93 4.60 -6.11
CA VAL A 82 19.97 3.57 -6.10
C VAL A 82 20.41 3.33 -7.55
N ALA A 83 21.67 3.69 -7.83
CA ALA A 83 22.36 3.66 -9.13
C ALA A 83 22.31 4.95 -9.97
N LYS A 84 23.06 5.97 -9.49
CA LYS A 84 23.44 7.23 -10.19
C LYS A 84 22.51 8.43 -10.01
N TYR A 85 21.76 8.50 -8.91
CA TYR A 85 20.92 9.66 -8.64
C TYR A 85 19.84 9.89 -9.72
N ASP A 86 19.33 8.82 -10.34
CA ASP A 86 18.33 8.92 -11.40
C ASP A 86 16.98 9.43 -10.88
N GLY A 87 16.77 9.35 -9.56
CA GLY A 87 15.59 9.87 -8.86
C GLY A 87 14.29 9.35 -9.44
N ARG A 88 14.32 8.12 -9.97
CA ARG A 88 13.24 7.51 -10.72
C ARG A 88 12.09 7.13 -9.79
N ALA A 89 10.87 7.46 -10.21
CA ALA A 89 9.65 7.01 -9.57
C ALA A 89 8.95 5.97 -10.44
N GLU A 90 8.46 4.91 -9.82
CA GLU A 90 7.67 3.84 -10.44
C GLU A 90 6.39 3.59 -9.63
N LEU A 91 5.25 3.77 -10.27
CA LEU A 91 3.93 3.42 -9.73
C LEU A 91 3.39 2.18 -10.46
N LEU A 92 3.05 1.15 -9.69
CA LEU A 92 2.40 -0.07 -10.13
C LEU A 92 1.01 -0.15 -9.49
N GLY A 93 -0.03 -0.14 -10.30
CA GLY A 93 -1.38 -0.48 -9.90
C GLY A 93 -1.79 -1.83 -10.47
N LYS A 94 -2.40 -2.68 -9.65
CA LYS A 94 -2.96 -3.95 -10.07
C LYS A 94 -4.30 -4.19 -9.36
N VAL A 95 -5.31 -4.63 -10.12
CA VAL A 95 -6.61 -5.02 -9.59
C VAL A 95 -6.97 -6.40 -10.12
N GLU A 96 -7.13 -7.36 -9.22
CA GLU A 96 -7.60 -8.72 -9.49
C GLU A 96 -9.04 -8.83 -8.99
N LEU A 97 -9.99 -9.15 -9.88
CA LEU A 97 -11.38 -9.36 -9.52
C LEU A 97 -11.65 -10.83 -9.18
N ALA A 98 -12.72 -11.09 -8.43
CA ALA A 98 -13.11 -12.46 -8.06
C ALA A 98 -13.46 -13.36 -9.27
N ASP A 99 -13.78 -12.76 -10.42
CA ASP A 99 -14.03 -13.49 -11.68
C ASP A 99 -12.75 -13.80 -12.47
N GLY A 100 -11.57 -13.48 -11.93
CA GLY A 100 -10.27 -13.74 -12.52
C GLY A 100 -9.76 -12.64 -13.46
N ARG A 101 -10.57 -11.62 -13.79
CA ARG A 101 -10.08 -10.48 -14.57
C ARG A 101 -9.02 -9.71 -13.80
N THR A 102 -7.96 -9.34 -14.50
CA THR A 102 -6.84 -8.58 -13.94
C THR A 102 -6.62 -7.32 -14.76
N PHE A 103 -6.47 -6.20 -14.07
CA PHE A 103 -6.08 -4.91 -14.63
C PHE A 103 -4.71 -4.54 -14.05
N ARG A 104 -3.79 -4.05 -14.87
CA ARG A 104 -2.45 -3.68 -14.43
C ARG A 104 -1.97 -2.44 -15.18
N VAL A 105 -1.36 -1.51 -14.45
CA VAL A 105 -0.61 -0.40 -15.05
C VAL A 105 0.71 -0.26 -14.32
N LYS A 106 1.77 0.01 -15.10
CA LYS A 106 3.09 0.35 -14.60
C LYS A 106 3.50 1.67 -15.23
N THR A 107 3.63 2.72 -14.43
CA THR A 107 4.10 4.03 -14.89
C THR A 107 5.43 4.34 -14.24
N ALA A 108 6.45 4.64 -15.04
CA ALA A 108 7.75 5.09 -14.57
C ALA A 108 8.09 6.46 -15.14
N ARG A 109 8.74 7.30 -14.35
CA ARG A 109 9.15 8.67 -14.70
C ARG A 109 10.51 8.97 -14.10
N ASP A 110 11.35 9.66 -14.87
CA ASP A 110 12.64 10.16 -14.41
C ASP A 110 12.44 11.38 -13.48
N ARG A 111 13.46 11.74 -12.69
CA ARG A 111 13.36 12.73 -11.59
C ARG A 111 12.61 14.03 -11.91
N ASP A 112 12.75 14.55 -13.12
CA ASP A 112 12.16 15.81 -13.59
C ASP A 112 10.75 15.65 -14.20
N GLU A 113 10.23 14.42 -14.25
CA GLU A 113 8.94 14.08 -14.85
C GLU A 113 7.88 13.60 -13.82
N TRP A 114 8.14 13.73 -12.52
CA TRP A 114 7.18 13.44 -11.45
C TRP A 114 7.19 14.54 -10.37
N GLU A 115 6.07 14.69 -9.67
CA GLU A 115 5.89 15.71 -8.63
C GLU A 115 5.87 15.07 -7.24
N TYR A 116 6.35 15.77 -6.22
CA TYR A 116 6.31 15.33 -4.82
C TYR A 116 6.07 16.48 -3.85
N ALA A 117 5.68 16.15 -2.61
CA ALA A 117 5.60 17.10 -1.50
C ALA A 117 6.76 16.94 -0.51
N ASP A 118 7.12 18.03 0.16
CA ASP A 118 8.22 18.10 1.14
C ASP A 118 7.78 17.72 2.57
N ASP A 119 6.53 18.03 2.91
CA ASP A 119 5.93 17.82 4.24
C ASP A 119 5.07 16.54 4.34
N HIS A 120 4.71 16.03 3.16
CA HIS A 120 3.91 14.89 2.77
C HIS A 120 4.60 13.63 2.26
N PHE A 121 3.95 12.48 2.31
CA PHE A 121 4.14 11.50 1.26
C PHE A 121 3.14 11.82 0.16
N HIS A 122 3.59 12.54 -0.86
CA HIS A 122 2.83 12.82 -2.05
C HIS A 122 3.70 12.50 -3.26
N ALA A 123 3.12 11.85 -4.26
CA ALA A 123 3.77 11.62 -5.53
C ALA A 123 2.75 11.66 -6.67
N LYS A 124 3.09 12.34 -7.76
CA LYS A 124 2.36 12.27 -9.04
C LYS A 124 3.27 11.74 -10.12
N VAL A 125 2.95 10.54 -10.62
CA VAL A 125 3.74 9.81 -11.62
C VAL A 125 2.87 9.63 -12.87
N GLY A 126 3.11 10.46 -13.88
CA GLY A 126 2.20 10.59 -15.03
C GLY A 126 0.84 11.15 -14.59
N GLU A 127 -0.25 10.44 -14.92
CA GLU A 127 -1.61 10.82 -14.51
C GLU A 127 -2.01 10.25 -13.14
N SER A 128 -1.20 9.34 -12.58
CA SER A 128 -1.50 8.71 -11.28
C SER A 128 -0.96 9.53 -10.12
N THR A 129 -1.70 9.57 -9.00
CA THR A 129 -1.31 10.26 -7.77
C THR A 129 -1.40 9.35 -6.56
N VAL A 130 -0.45 9.51 -5.63
CA VAL A 130 -0.46 8.90 -4.30
C VAL A 130 -0.32 10.01 -3.28
N ASP A 131 -1.21 10.03 -2.28
CA ASP A 131 -1.21 11.00 -1.21
C ASP A 131 -1.42 10.28 0.12
N VAL A 132 -0.42 10.30 1.00
CA VAL A 132 -0.45 9.63 2.28
C VAL A 132 -0.14 10.60 3.41
N ASN A 133 -1.12 10.67 4.31
CA ASN A 133 -1.12 11.43 5.54
C ASN A 133 -1.26 10.47 6.73
N VAL A 134 -1.02 10.97 7.94
CA VAL A 134 -1.29 10.19 9.16
C VAL A 134 -2.77 9.86 9.23
N GLY A 135 -3.08 8.56 9.27
CA GLY A 135 -4.45 8.06 9.35
C GLY A 135 -5.24 8.07 8.04
N LYS A 136 -4.67 8.53 6.91
CA LYS A 136 -5.38 8.52 5.62
C LYS A 136 -4.43 8.39 4.43
N ALA A 137 -4.78 7.52 3.49
CA ALA A 137 -4.10 7.38 2.20
C ALA A 137 -5.11 7.47 1.07
N VAL A 138 -4.75 8.16 -0.01
CA VAL A 138 -5.56 8.32 -1.22
C VAL A 138 -4.69 7.98 -2.41
N PHE A 139 -5.21 7.13 -3.28
CA PHE A 139 -4.58 6.68 -4.50
C PHE A 139 -5.52 6.96 -5.66
N HIS A 140 -4.99 7.56 -6.71
CA HIS A 140 -5.64 7.68 -8.01
C HIS A 140 -4.71 7.03 -9.01
N VAL A 141 -5.11 5.90 -9.57
CA VAL A 141 -4.29 5.12 -10.50
C VAL A 141 -4.99 5.07 -11.84
N VAL A 142 -4.29 5.54 -12.87
CA VAL A 142 -4.79 5.61 -14.24
C VAL A 142 -4.01 4.63 -15.10
N GLY A 143 -4.70 3.65 -15.65
CA GLY A 143 -4.22 2.75 -16.70
C GLY A 143 -5.00 2.95 -18.00
N ASP A 144 -4.51 2.32 -19.06
CA ASP A 144 -5.10 2.42 -20.40
C ASP A 144 -6.57 1.94 -20.42
N ASP A 145 -6.88 0.90 -19.65
CA ASP A 145 -8.18 0.23 -19.62
C ASP A 145 -8.93 0.40 -18.29
N PHE A 146 -8.34 1.06 -17.29
CA PHE A 146 -8.98 1.27 -16.01
C PHE A 146 -8.56 2.55 -15.30
N VAL A 147 -9.43 3.01 -14.40
CA VAL A 147 -9.10 4.02 -13.38
C VAL A 147 -9.49 3.46 -12.02
N LEU A 148 -8.57 3.50 -11.07
CA LEU A 148 -8.77 3.09 -9.69
C LEU A 148 -8.63 4.31 -8.77
N ASP A 149 -9.71 4.66 -8.10
CA ASP A 149 -9.68 5.54 -6.94
C ASP A 149 -9.69 4.65 -5.68
N LEU A 150 -8.72 4.78 -4.78
CA LEU A 150 -8.66 4.05 -3.51
C LEU A 150 -8.39 5.03 -2.37
N THR A 151 -9.26 5.03 -1.36
CA THR A 151 -9.05 5.74 -0.10
C THR A 151 -8.93 4.72 1.02
N ILE A 152 -7.95 4.90 1.90
CA ILE A 152 -7.77 4.10 3.10
C ILE A 152 -7.80 5.04 4.30
N THR A 153 -8.65 4.75 5.28
CA THR A 153 -8.78 5.54 6.51
C THR A 153 -8.44 4.66 7.70
N SER A 154 -7.53 5.11 8.54
CA SER A 154 -7.13 4.36 9.73
C SER A 154 -8.16 4.45 10.84
N ASP A 155 -8.32 3.35 11.56
CA ASP A 155 -9.08 3.28 12.80
C ASP A 155 -8.17 3.12 14.05
N LEU A 156 -6.86 3.20 13.85
CA LEU A 156 -5.83 3.09 14.87
C LEU A 156 -4.85 4.28 14.78
N PRO A 157 -4.15 4.64 15.87
CA PRO A 157 -3.05 5.60 15.79
C PRO A 157 -1.90 5.05 14.93
N PRO A 158 -1.11 5.93 14.29
CA PRO A 158 0.06 5.50 13.53
C PRO A 158 1.07 4.76 14.42
N LEU A 159 1.78 3.78 13.85
CA LEU A 159 2.80 3.00 14.57
C LEU A 159 4.21 3.31 14.05
N ARG A 160 5.18 3.28 14.97
CA ARG A 160 6.61 3.43 14.68
C ARG A 160 7.39 2.27 15.31
N PRO A 161 7.46 1.11 14.63
CA PRO A 161 8.19 -0.06 15.14
C PRO A 161 9.65 0.30 15.46
N GLY A 162 10.14 -0.10 16.64
CA GLY A 162 11.53 0.17 17.05
C GLY A 162 11.91 1.66 17.14
N GLY A 163 10.95 2.57 17.31
CA GLY A 163 11.19 4.02 17.26
C GLY A 163 11.16 4.61 15.83
N GLY A 164 10.89 3.77 14.83
CA GLY A 164 10.78 4.14 13.42
C GLY A 164 12.12 4.17 12.67
N THR A 165 13.18 3.67 13.28
CA THR A 165 14.52 3.58 12.69
C THR A 165 15.16 2.25 13.03
N PHE A 166 15.85 1.65 12.07
CA PHE A 166 16.58 0.39 12.25
C PHE A 166 17.91 0.47 11.51
N ASP A 167 19.01 0.15 12.19
CA ASP A 167 20.34 0.02 11.60
C ASP A 167 20.73 -1.46 11.57
N ARG A 168 21.14 -1.95 10.40
CA ARG A 168 21.72 -3.29 10.25
C ARG A 168 22.94 -3.24 9.36
N GLY A 169 24.11 -3.36 9.98
CA GLY A 169 25.39 -3.44 9.25
C GLY A 169 25.77 -2.14 8.55
N GLY A 170 25.36 -0.99 9.10
CA GLY A 170 25.64 0.33 8.52
C GLY A 170 24.62 0.80 7.49
N ALA A 171 23.58 0.00 7.22
CA ALA A 171 22.42 0.42 6.44
C ALA A 171 21.34 0.95 7.37
N PHE A 172 20.92 2.20 7.14
CA PHE A 172 19.88 2.88 7.91
C PHE A 172 18.53 2.77 7.22
N TYR A 173 17.55 2.24 7.93
CA TYR A 173 16.16 2.13 7.48
C TYR A 173 15.28 3.00 8.39
N ALA A 174 14.39 3.78 7.79
CA ALA A 174 13.30 4.43 8.50
C ALA A 174 11.98 3.76 8.11
N THR A 175 11.14 3.43 9.08
CA THR A 175 9.81 2.87 8.84
C THR A 175 8.78 3.53 9.73
N THR A 176 7.61 3.79 9.18
CA THR A 176 6.46 4.31 9.92
C THR A 176 5.23 3.74 9.26
N LEU A 177 4.32 3.18 10.05
CA LEU A 177 3.02 2.71 9.58
C LEU A 177 2.00 3.83 9.87
N PRO A 178 1.75 4.79 8.94
CA PRO A 178 0.80 5.86 9.16
C PRO A 178 -0.65 5.34 9.21
N ILE A 179 -0.89 4.13 8.70
CA ILE A 179 -2.17 3.41 8.74
C ILE A 179 -1.83 1.93 9.03
N PRO A 180 -1.78 1.50 10.30
CA PRO A 180 -1.51 0.10 10.63
C PRO A 180 -2.73 -0.79 10.34
N ARG A 181 -3.92 -0.24 10.57
CA ARG A 181 -5.23 -0.86 10.32
C ARG A 181 -6.19 0.22 9.86
N GLY A 182 -7.14 -0.13 9.00
CA GLY A 182 -8.12 0.82 8.50
C GLY A 182 -9.24 0.20 7.68
N ALA A 183 -10.18 1.04 7.23
CA ALA A 183 -11.14 0.69 6.20
C ALA A 183 -10.66 1.22 4.85
N ALA A 184 -10.95 0.49 3.77
CA ALA A 184 -10.72 0.95 2.42
C ALA A 184 -12.05 1.26 1.73
N GLU A 185 -12.03 2.24 0.86
CA GLU A 185 -13.07 2.51 -0.13
C GLU A 185 -12.36 2.58 -1.47
N ALA A 186 -12.70 1.69 -2.38
CA ALA A 186 -12.21 1.74 -3.76
C ALA A 186 -13.34 2.05 -4.74
N THR A 187 -12.99 2.55 -5.92
CA THR A 187 -13.87 2.67 -7.07
C THR A 187 -13.04 2.33 -8.30
N LEU A 188 -13.43 1.24 -8.97
CA LEU A 188 -12.84 0.81 -10.23
C LEU A 188 -13.74 1.25 -11.39
N ARG A 189 -13.20 2.00 -12.33
CA ARG A 189 -13.87 2.31 -13.60
C ARG A 189 -13.11 1.58 -14.70
N VAL A 190 -13.77 0.64 -15.35
CA VAL A 190 -13.20 -0.07 -16.50
C VAL A 190 -13.60 0.70 -17.74
N GLN A 191 -12.62 1.20 -18.49
CA GLN A 191 -12.87 1.83 -19.77
C GLN A 191 -13.31 0.73 -20.75
N ALA A 192 -14.29 1.00 -21.60
CA ALA A 192 -14.76 0.01 -22.56
C ALA A 192 -13.59 -0.41 -23.45
N LEU A 193 -13.04 -1.59 -23.17
CA LEU A 193 -11.88 -2.14 -23.87
C LEU A 193 -12.13 -2.07 -25.38
N ALA A 194 -11.28 -1.34 -26.10
CA ALA A 194 -10.80 -1.88 -27.36
C ALA A 194 -10.03 -3.13 -26.95
N VAL A 195 -10.64 -4.31 -27.08
CA VAL A 195 -10.06 -5.60 -26.70
C VAL A 195 -8.72 -5.73 -27.43
N LYS A 196 -7.64 -5.37 -26.72
CA LYS A 196 -6.29 -5.75 -27.11
C LYS A 196 -6.13 -7.15 -26.56
N HIS A 197 -6.09 -8.11 -27.48
CA HIS A 197 -5.70 -9.47 -27.16
C HIS A 197 -4.20 -9.39 -26.91
N ASP A 198 -3.78 -9.28 -25.65
CA ASP A 198 -2.37 -9.32 -25.29
C ASP A 198 -1.86 -10.74 -25.56
N GLU A 199 -1.31 -10.92 -26.76
CA GLU A 199 -0.47 -12.06 -27.09
C GLU A 199 0.90 -11.79 -26.46
N ASP A 200 1.22 -12.56 -25.43
CA ASP A 200 2.58 -12.95 -25.06
C ASP A 200 3.61 -11.83 -24.80
N GLU A 201 3.29 -10.87 -23.92
CA GLU A 201 4.38 -10.27 -23.14
C GLU A 201 4.83 -11.30 -22.09
N GLU A 202 5.84 -12.08 -22.47
CA GLU A 202 6.68 -12.83 -21.53
C GLU A 202 7.13 -11.84 -20.44
N ASP A 203 6.43 -11.91 -19.31
CA ASP A 203 6.78 -11.30 -18.04
C ASP A 203 8.24 -11.67 -17.77
N GLY A 204 9.15 -10.73 -18.07
CA GLY A 204 10.55 -10.83 -17.73
C GLY A 204 10.63 -10.94 -16.22
N GLY A 205 10.57 -12.19 -15.75
CA GLY A 205 10.41 -12.53 -14.35
C GLY A 205 11.49 -11.87 -13.51
N GLU A 206 11.15 -10.75 -12.89
CA GLU A 206 11.60 -10.49 -11.54
C GLU A 206 10.85 -11.50 -10.68
N GLY A 207 11.42 -12.71 -10.62
CA GLY A 207 11.14 -13.65 -9.56
C GLY A 207 11.49 -12.95 -8.26
N ASP A 208 10.49 -12.34 -7.63
CA ASP A 208 10.39 -12.29 -6.18
C ASP A 208 10.24 -13.74 -5.71
N GLU A 209 11.31 -14.54 -5.85
CA GLU A 209 11.54 -15.67 -4.98
C GLU A 209 11.68 -15.07 -3.59
N GLU A 210 10.54 -14.94 -2.91
CA GLU A 210 10.50 -15.01 -1.47
C GLU A 210 11.32 -16.25 -1.10
N PRO A 211 12.50 -16.10 -0.43
CA PRO A 211 13.27 -17.27 -0.07
C PRO A 211 12.39 -18.08 0.86
N ALA A 212 11.92 -19.23 0.37
CA ALA A 212 11.42 -20.26 1.23
C ALA A 212 12.50 -20.48 2.28
N ALA A 213 12.19 -20.13 3.53
CA ALA A 213 13.03 -20.48 4.65
C ALA A 213 13.07 -22.00 4.70
N GLU A 214 14.03 -22.58 3.98
CA GLU A 214 14.43 -23.95 4.16
C GLU A 214 14.95 -24.01 5.59
N GLU A 215 14.19 -24.70 6.45
CA GLU A 215 14.53 -25.00 7.83
C GLU A 215 15.71 -25.99 7.84
N GLY A 216 16.88 -25.52 7.39
CA GLY A 216 18.15 -26.19 7.51
C GLY A 216 18.60 -26.10 8.96
N ALA A 217 18.47 -27.20 9.70
CA ALA A 217 19.07 -27.36 11.02
C ALA A 217 20.55 -26.94 10.98
N ALA A 218 20.86 -25.79 11.59
CA ALA A 218 22.25 -25.38 11.77
C ALA A 218 22.95 -26.39 12.71
N PRO A 219 24.20 -26.79 12.42
CA PRO A 219 24.99 -27.54 13.38
C PRO A 219 25.16 -26.67 14.64
N SER A 220 24.70 -27.20 15.77
CA SER A 220 24.88 -26.61 17.10
C SER A 220 26.35 -26.30 17.33
N LYS A 221 26.73 -25.02 17.25
CA LYS A 221 28.00 -24.58 17.85
C LYS A 221 27.87 -24.77 19.37
N PRO A 222 28.89 -25.35 20.03
CA PRO A 222 28.88 -25.44 21.48
C PRO A 222 28.79 -24.03 22.07
N LEU A 223 27.85 -23.86 23.00
CA LEU A 223 27.77 -22.66 23.83
C LEU A 223 29.13 -22.41 24.48
N PRO A 224 29.61 -21.16 24.55
CA PRO A 224 30.76 -20.85 25.39
C PRO A 224 30.43 -21.23 26.85
N PRO A 225 31.43 -21.70 27.62
CA PRO A 225 31.22 -22.02 29.03
C PRO A 225 30.68 -20.78 29.77
N ALA A 226 29.75 -21.02 30.69
CA ALA A 226 29.18 -20.00 31.54
C ALA A 226 30.31 -19.23 32.24
N VAL A 227 30.36 -17.92 32.03
CA VAL A 227 31.24 -17.03 32.79
C VAL A 227 30.69 -16.99 34.22
N GLU A 228 31.40 -17.64 35.14
CA GLU A 228 31.13 -17.50 36.58
C GLU A 228 31.31 -16.03 36.97
N ALA A 229 30.26 -15.45 37.53
CA ALA A 229 30.29 -14.11 38.08
C ALA A 229 31.27 -14.07 39.25
N ILE A 230 32.41 -13.39 39.05
CA ILE A 230 33.31 -13.01 40.13
C ILE A 230 32.56 -11.97 40.97
N ALA A 231 32.12 -12.37 42.17
CA ALA A 231 31.68 -11.44 43.20
C ALA A 231 32.90 -10.64 43.67
N ALA A 232 33.09 -9.45 43.10
CA ALA A 232 34.01 -8.47 43.64
C ALA A 232 33.36 -7.81 44.87
N GLY A 233 33.83 -8.21 46.05
CA GLY A 233 33.66 -7.44 47.26
C GLY A 233 34.31 -6.06 47.10
N VAL A 234 33.57 -5.03 47.48
CA VAL A 234 34.08 -3.68 47.69
C VAL A 234 34.32 -3.53 49.21
N PRO A 235 35.46 -2.97 49.64
CA PRO A 235 35.76 -2.73 51.05
C PRO A 235 34.81 -1.75 51.74
#